data_AF-A0A7J9K9L8-F1
#
_entry.id   AF-A0A7J9K9L8-F1
#
_cell.length_a   1.000
_cell.length_b   1.000
_cell.length_c   1.000
_cell.angle_alpha   90.00
_cell.angle_beta   90.00
_cell.angle_gamma   90.00
#
_symmetry.space_group_name_H-M   'P 1'
#
loop_
_entity.id
_entity.type
_entity.pdbx_description
1 polymer ?
#
loop_
_entity_poly.entity_id
_entity_poly.type
_entity_poly.pdbx_seq_one_letter_code
_entity_poly.pdbx_strand_id
1 'polypeptide(L)' 'MLPILPHPLRMPPGRPTKMRRKELDEPQTTTKFIKKKGVEMKCSKCKKFCHNKRSCRGEVDQNLLVSYLPWLH' A
#
# COMPACT_ATOMS: atom_id res chain seq x y z
N MET A 1 -11.12 10.10 58.21
CA MET A 1 -11.50 9.94 56.78
C MET A 1 -10.39 9.16 56.10
N LEU A 2 -10.68 7.99 55.55
CA LEU A 2 -9.67 7.23 54.81
C LEU A 2 -9.41 7.93 53.46
N PRO A 3 -8.15 8.11 53.04
CA PRO A 3 -7.84 8.69 51.74
C PRO A 3 -8.43 7.82 50.63
N ILE A 4 -9.22 8.42 49.73
CA ILE A 4 -9.75 7.74 48.56
C ILE A 4 -8.60 7.57 47.57
N LEU A 5 -8.13 6.34 47.40
CA LEU A 5 -7.15 6.02 46.38
C LEU A 5 -7.79 6.10 44.99
N PRO A 6 -7.09 6.65 43.99
CA PRO A 6 -7.59 6.66 42.62
C PRO A 6 -7.77 5.23 42.09
N HIS A 7 -8.73 5.04 41.19
CA HIS A 7 -8.97 3.76 40.57
C HIS A 7 -7.72 3.31 39.76
N PRO A 8 -7.28 2.04 39.87
CA PRO A 8 -6.11 1.58 39.14
C PRO A 8 -6.31 1.73 37.62
N LEU A 9 -5.39 2.42 36.94
CA LEU A 9 -5.39 2.52 35.49
C LEU A 9 -5.07 1.14 34.91
N ARG A 10 -6.09 0.43 34.41
CA ARG A 10 -5.89 -0.83 33.69
C ARG A 10 -5.47 -0.53 32.27
N MET A 11 -4.29 -1.01 31.88
CA MET A 11 -3.92 -1.02 30.47
C MET A 11 -4.74 -2.09 29.74
N PRO A 12 -5.32 -1.79 28.57
CA PRO A 12 -6.04 -2.80 27.81
C PRO A 12 -5.07 -3.91 27.38
N PRO A 13 -5.52 -5.18 27.40
CA PRO A 13 -4.71 -6.30 26.95
C PRO A 13 -4.25 -6.07 25.51
N GLY A 14 -2.96 -6.23 25.26
CA GLY A 14 -2.35 -6.01 23.94
C GLY A 14 -1.81 -4.61 23.68
N ARG A 15 -1.96 -3.62 24.58
CA ARG A 15 -1.24 -2.35 24.41
C ARG A 15 0.24 -2.54 24.77
N PRO A 16 1.18 -2.31 23.84
CA PRO A 16 2.60 -2.37 24.16
C PRO A 16 2.96 -1.27 25.16
N THR A 17 3.50 -1.66 26.32
CA THR A 17 4.25 -0.75 27.18
C THR A 17 5.43 -0.26 26.34
N LYS A 18 5.51 1.06 26.10
CA LYS A 18 6.41 1.69 25.12
C LYS A 18 7.73 0.91 24.90
N MET A 19 7.98 0.55 23.63
CA MET A 19 9.21 -0.09 23.15
C MET A 19 9.75 -1.24 24.03
N ARG A 20 8.97 -2.32 24.14
CA ARG A 20 9.48 -3.58 24.70
C ARG A 20 10.73 -4.00 23.92
N ARG A 21 11.84 -4.25 24.63
CA ARG A 21 13.03 -4.87 24.05
C ARG A 21 12.67 -6.30 23.62
N LYS A 22 13.13 -6.70 22.44
CA LYS A 22 13.00 -8.09 22.00
C LYS A 22 14.01 -8.95 22.74
N GLU A 23 13.58 -10.12 23.21
CA GLU A 23 14.49 -11.15 23.75
C GLU A 23 15.36 -11.72 22.63
N LEU A 24 16.52 -12.29 22.99
CA LEU A 24 17.49 -12.82 22.02
C LEU A 24 16.90 -13.91 21.10
N ASP A 25 15.91 -14.65 21.59
CA ASP A 25 15.23 -15.73 20.87
C ASP A 25 14.04 -15.25 20.03
N GLU A 26 13.62 -13.99 20.15
CA GLU A 26 12.49 -13.50 19.36
C GLU A 26 12.88 -13.41 17.88
N PRO A 27 12.16 -14.09 16.98
CA PRO A 27 12.46 -14.01 15.56
C PRO A 27 12.35 -12.55 15.11
N GLN A 28 13.48 -11.99 14.68
CA GLN A 28 13.46 -10.71 13.99
C GLN A 28 12.77 -10.98 12.66
N THR A 29 11.56 -10.46 12.46
CA THR A 29 10.86 -10.54 11.19
C THR A 29 11.71 -9.84 10.12
N THR A 30 12.54 -10.64 9.45
CA THR A 30 13.44 -10.27 8.33
C THR A 30 12.67 -10.08 7.03
N THR A 31 11.33 -10.14 7.07
CA THR A 31 10.41 -9.57 6.08
C THR A 31 10.53 -8.04 5.99
N LYS A 32 11.73 -7.49 6.22
CA LYS A 32 12.13 -6.16 5.83
C LYS A 32 12.16 -6.11 4.31
N PHE A 33 11.03 -5.73 3.74
CA PHE A 33 10.97 -5.04 2.45
C PHE A 33 11.92 -5.61 1.40
N ILE A 34 11.56 -6.73 0.77
CA ILE A 34 11.99 -6.93 -0.61
C ILE A 34 11.27 -5.84 -1.41
N LYS A 35 11.81 -4.61 -1.36
CA LYS A 35 11.49 -3.57 -2.33
C LYS A 35 11.74 -4.27 -3.65
N LYS A 36 10.68 -4.53 -4.43
CA LYS A 36 10.75 -5.12 -5.77
C LYS A 36 11.55 -4.18 -6.68
N LYS A 37 12.84 -4.06 -6.43
CA LYS A 37 13.80 -3.30 -7.23
C LYS A 37 14.12 -4.19 -8.43
N GLY A 38 13.92 -3.67 -9.62
CA GLY A 38 14.17 -4.41 -10.86
C GLY A 38 13.03 -5.28 -11.38
N VAL A 39 11.84 -5.28 -10.76
CA VAL A 39 10.66 -5.87 -11.41
C VAL A 39 10.14 -4.87 -12.43
N GLU A 40 10.14 -5.28 -13.69
CA GLU A 40 9.57 -4.48 -14.76
C GLU A 40 8.05 -4.40 -14.57
N MET A 41 7.57 -3.21 -14.20
CA MET A 41 6.15 -2.98 -13.93
C MET A 41 5.47 -2.44 -15.19
N LYS A 42 4.48 -3.18 -15.69
CA LYS A 42 3.56 -2.71 -16.73
C LYS A 42 2.38 -1.98 -16.10
N CYS A 43 1.98 -0.86 -16.68
CA CYS A 43 0.75 -0.17 -16.31
C CYS A 43 -0.45 -1.10 -16.53
N SER A 44 -1.28 -1.33 -15.51
CA SER A 44 -2.44 -2.21 -15.66
C SER A 44 -3.51 -1.65 -16.62
N LYS A 45 -3.53 -0.32 -16.85
CA LYS A 45 -4.47 0.40 -17.72
C LYS A 45 -4.08 0.32 -19.21
N CYS A 46 -2.87 0.75 -19.57
CA CYS A 46 -2.41 0.79 -20.98
C CYS A 46 -1.33 -0.25 -21.33
N LYS A 47 -0.96 -1.13 -20.39
CA LYS A 47 0.03 -2.21 -20.57
C LYS A 47 1.46 -1.77 -20.96
N LYS A 48 1.74 -0.47 -21.03
CA LYS A 48 3.07 0.11 -21.28
C LYS A 48 3.94 0.17 -20.02
N PHE A 49 5.25 0.23 -20.24
CA PHE A 49 6.27 0.38 -19.19
C PHE A 49 6.45 1.84 -18.73
N CYS A 50 7.38 2.07 -17.79
CA CYS A 50 7.78 3.37 -17.24
C CYS A 50 6.78 4.09 -16.32
N HIS A 51 5.53 3.67 -16.24
CA HIS A 51 4.54 4.30 -15.36
C HIS A 51 3.54 3.28 -14.80
N ASN A 52 2.85 3.66 -13.72
CA ASN A 52 1.83 2.82 -13.09
C ASN A 52 0.43 3.37 -13.36
N LYS A 53 -0.62 2.69 -12.88
CA LYS A 53 -2.01 3.12 -13.08
C LYS A 53 -2.28 4.54 -12.57
N ARG A 54 -1.63 4.98 -11.49
CA ARG A 54 -1.86 6.31 -10.88
C ARG A 54 -1.34 7.45 -11.76
N SER A 55 -0.21 7.24 -12.43
CA SER A 55 0.40 8.24 -13.33
C SER A 55 0.07 8.01 -14.81
N CYS A 56 -0.88 7.11 -15.11
CA CYS A 56 -1.27 6.81 -16.47
C CYS A 56 -2.12 7.95 -17.05
N ARG A 57 -1.59 8.62 -18.08
CA ARG A 57 -2.31 9.64 -18.85
C ARG A 57 -3.42 9.07 -19.76
N GLY A 58 -3.56 7.75 -19.80
CA GLY A 58 -4.47 7.05 -20.71
C GLY A 58 -3.97 7.13 -22.15
N GLU A 59 -4.16 6.07 -22.92
CA GLU A 59 -4.30 6.23 -24.36
C GLU A 59 -5.79 6.38 -24.60
N VAL A 60 -6.18 7.46 -25.29
CA VAL A 60 -7.49 7.51 -25.92
C VAL A 60 -7.44 6.44 -27.00
N ASP A 61 -8.22 5.38 -26.83
CA ASP A 61 -8.29 4.29 -27.79
C ASP A 61 -8.68 4.87 -29.15
N GLN A 62 -7.72 4.94 -30.06
CA GLN A 62 -7.93 5.51 -31.40
C GLN A 62 -8.93 4.68 -32.22
N ASN A 63 -9.33 3.50 -31.74
CA ASN A 63 -10.38 2.68 -32.36
C ASN A 63 -11.80 3.25 -32.22
N LEU A 64 -12.06 4.22 -31.34
CA LEU A 64 -13.36 4.91 -31.33
C LEU A 64 -13.48 5.95 -32.45
N LEU A 65 -12.35 6.46 -32.98
CA LEU A 65 -12.33 7.53 -33.99
C LEU A 65 -12.55 7.00 -35.41
N VAL A 66 -12.29 5.70 -35.67
CA VAL A 66 -12.52 5.07 -36.98
C VAL A 66 -13.99 4.67 -37.19
N SER A 67 -14.81 4.64 -36.13
CA SER A 67 -16.22 4.21 -36.22
C SER A 67 -17.20 5.29 -36.71
N TYR A 68 -16.78 6.56 -36.84
CA TYR A 68 -17.67 7.70 -37.14
C TYR A 68 -17.50 8.31 -38.55
N LEU A 69 -16.79 7.66 -39.48
CA LEU A 69 -16.73 8.11 -40.87
C LEU A 69 -16.86 6.95 -41.87
N PRO A 70 -18.04 6.33 -42.03
CA PRO A 70 -18.44 5.80 -43.33
C PRO A 70 -19.04 6.94 -44.17
N TRP A 71 -18.89 6.88 -45.50
CA TRP A 71 -19.31 7.86 -46.54
C TRP A 71 -18.25 8.85 -47.03
N LEU A 72 -17.13 8.32 -47.50
CA LEU A 72 -16.45 8.87 -48.68
C LEU A 72 -16.43 7.77 -49.75
N HIS A 73 -17.47 7.76 -50.57
CA HIS A 73 -17.48 7.10 -51.88
C HIS A 73 -17.57 8.21 -52.93
#